data_AF-A0A059EYD6-F1
#
_entry.id   AF-A0A059EYD6-F1
#
_cell.length_a   1.000
_cell.length_b   1.000
_cell.length_c   1.000
_cell.angle_alpha   90.00
_cell.angle_beta   90.00
_cell.angle_gamma   90.00
#
_symmetry.space_group_name_H-M   'P 1'
#
loop_
_entity.id
_entity.type
_entity.pdbx_description
1 polymer ?
#
loop_
_entity_poly.entity_id
_entity_poly.type
_entity_poly.pdbx_seq_one_letter_code
_entity_poly.pdbx_strand_id
1 'polypeptide(L)'
;MLYQPITLEEFLIKSENLAIIHYLMEINLLKRNYQYKICNIASNLVKFWIKCIRFPRGESNTLDPKFSKNIDKHAWRCLNPNCGNYKNYFSIRIESFFINFKLSLKDVLKVAIRYACRQQMISITKSIEFSEKIVQSIINKLVLLMPVTDFSFNCLETRNL
;
A
#
# COMPACT_ATOMS: atom_id res chain seq x y z
N MET A 1 12.34 15.93 -4.44
CA MET A 1 11.82 16.64 -3.26
C MET A 1 12.11 15.80 -2.02
N LEU A 2 12.95 16.28 -1.12
CA LEU A 2 13.13 15.67 0.20
C LEU A 2 11.94 16.10 1.06
N TYR A 3 10.92 15.25 1.17
CA TYR A 3 9.82 15.52 2.10
C TYR A 3 10.33 15.33 3.52
N GLN A 4 10.21 16.37 4.35
CA GLN A 4 10.30 16.21 5.79
C GLN A 4 9.16 15.29 6.26
N PRO A 5 9.36 14.44 7.28
CA PRO A 5 8.32 13.50 7.74
C PRO A 5 6.96 14.14 8.01
N ILE A 6 6.97 15.37 8.55
CA ILE A 6 5.75 16.12 8.86
C ILE A 6 4.95 16.53 7.62
N THR A 7 5.63 16.97 6.55
CA THR A 7 4.96 17.40 5.32
C THR A 7 4.40 16.20 4.56
N LEU A 8 5.06 15.03 4.66
CA LEU A 8 4.53 13.79 4.12
C LEU A 8 3.31 13.30 4.91
N GLU A 9 3.32 13.38 6.24
CA GLU A 9 2.16 13.00 7.06
C GLU A 9 0.96 13.90 6.79
N GLU A 10 1.17 15.22 6.66
CA GLU A 10 0.13 16.16 6.25
C GLU A 10 -0.45 15.86 4.87
N PHE A 11 0.40 15.57 3.88
CA PHE A 11 -0.02 15.13 2.56
C PHE A 11 -0.92 13.89 2.67
N LEU A 12 -0.47 12.86 3.39
CA LEU A 12 -1.25 11.64 3.58
C LEU A 12 -2.59 11.90 4.27
N ILE A 13 -2.67 12.87 5.20
CA ILE A 13 -3.92 13.24 5.86
C ILE A 13 -4.89 13.90 4.88
N LYS A 14 -4.42 14.90 4.12
CA LYS A 14 -5.22 15.77 3.26
C LYS A 14 -5.56 15.15 1.90
N SER A 15 -4.75 14.22 1.42
CA SER A 15 -4.88 13.65 0.07
C SER A 15 -5.93 12.56 -0.05
N GLU A 16 -6.57 12.52 -1.22
CA GLU A 16 -7.41 11.40 -1.64
C GLU A 16 -6.58 10.16 -1.96
N ASN A 17 -7.21 8.97 -1.89
CA ASN A 17 -6.54 7.70 -2.19
C ASN A 17 -5.88 7.68 -3.58
N LEU A 18 -6.50 8.29 -4.60
CA LEU A 18 -5.95 8.32 -5.95
C LEU A 18 -4.64 9.11 -6.02
N ALA A 19 -4.56 10.25 -5.32
CA ALA A 19 -3.35 11.06 -5.25
C ALA A 19 -2.20 10.30 -4.56
N ILE A 20 -2.50 9.54 -3.49
CA ILE A 20 -1.51 8.68 -2.83
C ILE A 20 -1.01 7.58 -3.78
N ILE A 21 -1.91 6.98 -4.57
CA ILE A 21 -1.53 5.97 -5.56
C ILE A 21 -0.60 6.57 -6.62
N HIS A 22 -0.95 7.73 -7.18
CA HIS A 22 -0.10 8.41 -8.18
C HIS A 22 1.26 8.79 -7.60
N TYR A 23 1.31 9.34 -6.39
CA TYR A 23 2.55 9.62 -5.69
C TYR A 23 3.43 8.36 -5.56
N LEU A 24 2.86 7.24 -5.12
CA LEU A 24 3.59 5.98 -4.98
C LEU A 24 4.07 5.41 -6.32
N MET A 25 3.33 5.64 -7.39
CA MET A 25 3.75 5.32 -8.76
C MET A 25 4.90 6.22 -9.24
N GLU A 26 4.89 7.50 -8.86
CA GLU A 26 5.95 8.45 -9.19
C GLU A 26 7.29 8.03 -8.59
N ILE A 27 7.27 7.64 -7.30
CA ILE A 27 8.47 7.17 -6.57
C ILE A 27 8.77 5.67 -6.77
N ASN A 28 8.13 5.03 -7.75
CA ASN A 28 8.34 3.63 -8.14
C ASN A 28 8.10 2.58 -7.02
N LEU A 29 7.30 2.92 -6.00
CA LEU A 29 6.85 1.96 -5.00
C LEU A 29 5.60 1.18 -5.46
N LEU A 30 4.89 1.70 -6.46
CA LEU A 30 3.85 1.00 -7.22
C LEU A 30 4.19 1.04 -8.71
N LYS A 31 3.74 0.03 -9.46
CA LYS A 31 3.91 0.03 -10.92
C LYS A 31 3.08 1.13 -11.55
N ARG A 32 3.67 1.89 -12.48
CA ARG A 32 2.95 2.87 -13.32
C ARG A 32 2.09 2.22 -14.39
N ASN A 33 2.55 1.08 -14.91
CA ASN A 33 1.86 0.29 -15.92
C ASN A 33 1.88 -1.18 -15.49
N TYR A 34 0.75 -1.87 -15.63
CA TYR A 34 0.67 -3.31 -15.40
C TYR A 34 0.33 -4.02 -16.71
N GLN A 35 1.25 -4.87 -17.17
CA GLN A 35 1.02 -5.76 -18.30
C GLN A 35 0.71 -7.15 -17.73
N TYR A 36 -0.43 -7.73 -18.13
CA TYR A 36 -0.71 -9.10 -17.76
C TYR A 36 0.18 -10.03 -18.60
N LYS A 37 0.88 -10.96 -17.94
CA LYS A 37 1.94 -11.81 -18.53
C LYS A 37 1.54 -12.51 -19.84
N ILE A 38 0.26 -12.78 -20.03
CA ILE A 38 -0.25 -13.51 -21.21
C ILE A 38 -0.64 -12.56 -22.36
N CYS A 39 -1.09 -11.33 -22.06
CA CYS A 39 -1.65 -10.47 -23.10
C CYS A 39 -0.73 -9.34 -23.57
N ASN A 40 0.39 -9.11 -22.85
CA ASN A 40 1.41 -8.07 -23.09
C ASN A 40 0.88 -6.64 -23.37
N ILE A 41 -0.41 -6.40 -23.08
CA ILE A 41 -1.10 -5.13 -23.29
C ILE A 41 -1.24 -4.44 -21.94
N ALA A 42 -0.98 -3.13 -21.93
CA ALA A 42 -1.10 -2.31 -20.74
C ALA A 42 -2.55 -2.36 -20.22
N SER A 43 -2.67 -2.68 -18.93
CA SER A 43 -3.92 -2.59 -18.19
C SER A 43 -4.19 -1.14 -17.81
N ASN A 44 -5.45 -0.74 -17.79
CA ASN A 44 -5.84 0.59 -17.35
C ASN A 44 -6.06 0.61 -15.84
N LEU A 45 -5.57 1.66 -15.19
CA LEU A 45 -5.93 1.95 -13.80
C LEU A 45 -7.37 2.44 -13.79
N VAL A 46 -8.25 1.72 -13.11
CA VAL A 46 -9.66 2.08 -13.02
C VAL A 46 -10.10 2.14 -11.56
N LYS A 47 -11.05 3.03 -11.29
CA LYS A 47 -11.79 3.00 -10.03
C LYS A 47 -12.51 1.65 -9.96
N PHE A 48 -12.27 0.93 -8.87
CA PHE A 48 -12.90 -0.37 -8.63
C PHE A 48 -14.32 -0.12 -8.15
N TRP A 49 -15.28 -0.20 -9.07
CA TRP A 49 -16.69 -0.19 -8.76
C TRP A 49 -17.18 -1.61 -8.62
N ILE A 50 -17.75 -1.93 -7.46
CA ILE A 50 -18.62 -3.10 -7.35
C ILE A 50 -19.88 -2.72 -8.10
N LYS A 51 -20.08 -3.34 -9.26
CA LYS A 51 -21.45 -3.43 -9.78
C LYS A 51 -22.25 -4.17 -8.72
N CYS A 52 -23.27 -3.51 -8.17
CA CYS A 52 -24.32 -4.17 -7.41
C CYS A 52 -24.70 -5.44 -8.17
N ILE A 53 -24.61 -6.59 -7.50
CA ILE A 53 -25.32 -7.78 -7.96
C ILE A 53 -26.79 -7.35 -7.93
N ARG A 54 -27.40 -7.19 -9.11
CA ARG A 54 -28.83 -6.98 -9.24
C ARG A 54 -29.52 -8.14 -8.52
N PHE A 55 -30.13 -7.87 -7.36
CA PHE A 55 -31.22 -8.70 -6.88
C PHE A 55 -32.41 -8.48 -7.82
N PRO A 56 -32.98 -9.52 -8.44
CA PRO A 56 -34.26 -9.36 -9.08
C PRO A 56 -35.34 -9.26 -7.99
N ARG A 57 -36.01 -8.10 -7.96
CA ARG A 57 -37.21 -7.72 -7.19
C ARG A 57 -37.00 -7.13 -5.80
N GLY A 58 -37.58 -5.95 -5.61
CA GLY A 58 -37.87 -5.35 -4.30
C GLY A 58 -37.19 -4.01 -4.08
N GLU A 59 -37.97 -2.93 -4.13
CA GLU A 59 -37.54 -1.57 -3.81
C GLU A 59 -37.12 -1.43 -2.34
N SER A 60 -35.87 -1.05 -2.12
CA SER A 60 -35.46 -0.32 -0.91
C SER A 60 -34.22 0.51 -1.23
N ASN A 61 -34.38 1.84 -1.17
CA ASN A 61 -33.30 2.83 -1.30
C ASN A 61 -32.44 2.83 -0.03
N THR A 62 -31.62 1.80 0.13
CA THR A 62 -30.54 1.78 1.11
C THR A 62 -29.28 1.28 0.40
N LEU A 63 -28.32 2.19 0.23
CA LEU A 63 -26.96 1.86 -0.16
C LEU A 63 -26.34 1.01 0.96
N ASP A 64 -26.54 -0.31 0.92
CA ASP A 64 -25.90 -1.22 1.86
C ASP A 64 -24.37 -1.13 1.69
N PRO A 65 -23.62 -0.65 2.70
CA PRO A 65 -22.19 -0.32 2.57
C PRO A 65 -21.29 -1.56 2.69
N LYS A 66 -21.81 -2.74 2.34
CA LYS A 66 -21.15 -4.02 2.58
C LYS A 66 -20.41 -4.50 1.33
N PHE A 67 -19.08 -4.48 1.46
CA PHE A 67 -18.07 -5.21 0.69
C PHE A 67 -17.35 -4.53 -0.48
N SER A 68 -16.73 -3.36 -0.26
CA SER A 68 -15.52 -2.98 -1.02
C SER A 68 -14.39 -4.01 -0.79
N LYS A 69 -14.33 -5.10 -1.57
CA LYS A 69 -13.29 -6.13 -1.41
C LYS A 69 -11.86 -5.62 -1.66
N ASN A 70 -11.72 -4.46 -2.31
CA ASN A 70 -10.43 -3.81 -2.51
C ASN A 70 -10.31 -2.57 -1.61
N ILE A 71 -9.36 -2.61 -0.68
CA ILE A 71 -9.08 -1.55 0.30
C ILE A 71 -8.66 -0.24 -0.39
N ASP A 72 -8.05 -0.33 -1.57
CA ASP A 72 -7.50 0.82 -2.30
C ASP A 72 -8.52 1.54 -3.19
N LYS A 73 -9.71 0.95 -3.38
CA LYS A 73 -10.78 1.44 -4.28
C LYS A 73 -10.37 1.60 -5.75
N HIS A 74 -9.16 1.18 -6.12
CA HIS A 74 -8.60 1.21 -7.47
C HIS A 74 -7.93 -0.13 -7.79
N ALA A 75 -7.97 -0.50 -9.06
CA ALA A 75 -7.43 -1.77 -9.56
C ALA A 75 -6.97 -1.61 -11.00
N TRP A 76 -6.06 -2.49 -11.42
CA TRP A 76 -5.74 -2.67 -12.82
C TRP A 76 -6.84 -3.47 -13.49
N ARG A 77 -7.24 -3.07 -14.71
CA ARG A 77 -8.21 -3.82 -15.51
C ARG A 77 -7.65 -4.14 -16.88
N CYS A 78 -7.68 -5.43 -17.24
CA CYS A 78 -7.29 -5.86 -18.58
C CYS A 78 -8.42 -5.52 -19.57
N LEU A 79 -8.10 -4.78 -20.64
CA LEU A 79 -9.05 -4.42 -21.69
C LEU A 79 -8.80 -5.14 -23.01
N ASN A 80 -7.82 -6.06 -23.08
CA ASN A 80 -7.60 -6.87 -24.27
C ASN A 80 -8.69 -7.96 -24.41
N PRO A 81 -9.54 -7.94 -25.46
CA PRO A 81 -10.56 -8.97 -25.70
C PRO A 81 -9.99 -10.37 -25.92
N ASN A 82 -8.77 -10.48 -26.46
CA ASN A 82 -8.11 -11.75 -26.75
C ASN A 82 -7.42 -12.37 -25.52
N CYS A 83 -7.54 -11.73 -24.36
CA CYS A 83 -6.98 -12.22 -23.12
C CYS A 83 -8.00 -13.08 -22.37
N GLY A 84 -7.59 -14.26 -21.88
CA GLY A 84 -8.43 -15.07 -20.99
C GLY A 84 -8.85 -14.35 -19.70
N ASN A 85 -8.16 -13.25 -19.36
CA ASN A 85 -8.49 -12.36 -18.25
C ASN A 85 -9.10 -11.02 -18.68
N TYR A 86 -9.74 -10.97 -19.86
CA TYR A 86 -10.46 -9.78 -20.31
C TYR A 86 -11.46 -9.29 -19.24
N LYS A 87 -11.44 -7.98 -18.97
CA LYS A 87 -12.24 -7.28 -17.93
C LYS A 87 -11.97 -7.71 -16.49
N ASN A 88 -11.03 -8.62 -16.22
CA ASN A 88 -10.63 -8.98 -14.86
C ASN A 88 -9.89 -7.85 -14.18
N TYR A 89 -10.00 -7.83 -12.86
CA TYR A 89 -9.38 -6.84 -11.99
C TYR A 89 -8.16 -7.43 -11.27
N PHE A 90 -7.08 -6.68 -11.21
CA PHE A 90 -5.86 -7.02 -10.48
C PHE A 90 -5.54 -5.94 -9.45
N SER A 91 -4.97 -6.34 -8.32
CA SER A 91 -4.57 -5.40 -7.28
C SER A 91 -3.50 -4.44 -7.79
N ILE A 92 -3.58 -3.16 -7.41
CA ILE A 92 -2.52 -2.18 -7.68
C ILE A 92 -1.22 -2.52 -6.94
N ARG A 93 -1.30 -3.35 -5.89
CA ARG A 93 -0.18 -3.76 -5.04
C ARG A 93 0.57 -4.99 -5.56
N ILE A 94 0.21 -5.49 -6.74
CA ILE A 94 0.84 -6.68 -7.30
C ILE A 94 2.33 -6.42 -7.55
N GLU A 95 3.16 -7.39 -7.15
CA GLU A 95 4.63 -7.31 -7.28
C GLU A 95 5.24 -6.04 -6.66
N SER A 96 4.67 -5.55 -5.54
CA SER A 96 5.21 -4.42 -4.80
C SER A 96 5.37 -4.73 -3.31
N PHE A 97 6.05 -3.83 -2.58
CA PHE A 97 6.17 -3.89 -1.13
C PHE A 97 4.80 -4.03 -0.43
N PHE A 98 3.74 -3.45 -1.02
CA PHE A 98 2.44 -3.39 -0.38
C PHE A 98 1.60 -4.67 -0.48
N ILE A 99 2.09 -5.69 -1.19
CA ILE A 99 1.37 -6.95 -1.37
C ILE A 99 1.04 -7.61 -0.01
N ASN A 100 -0.17 -8.17 0.10
CA ASN A 100 -0.71 -8.88 1.26
C ASN A 100 -0.97 -8.05 2.52
N PHE A 101 -0.74 -6.72 2.52
CA PHE A 101 -1.17 -5.90 3.65
C PHE A 101 -2.69 -5.75 3.70
N LYS A 102 -3.25 -5.91 4.91
CA LYS A 102 -4.69 -5.74 5.19
C LYS A 102 -5.09 -4.27 5.40
N LEU A 103 -4.12 -3.36 5.49
CA LEU A 103 -4.33 -1.94 5.74
C LEU A 103 -4.30 -1.12 4.45
N SER A 104 -4.89 0.07 4.49
CA SER A 104 -4.82 1.03 3.39
C SER A 104 -3.37 1.48 3.14
N LEU A 105 -3.05 1.91 1.91
CA LEU A 105 -1.71 2.43 1.59
C LEU A 105 -1.31 3.58 2.52
N LYS A 106 -2.27 4.45 2.85
CA LYS A 106 -2.11 5.56 3.80
C LYS A 106 -1.63 5.07 5.17
N ASP A 107 -2.27 4.03 5.70
CA ASP A 107 -1.97 3.51 7.03
C ASP A 107 -0.62 2.79 7.08
N VAL A 108 -0.29 2.03 6.04
CA VAL A 108 1.03 1.40 5.92
C VAL A 108 2.13 2.46 5.88
N LEU A 109 1.93 3.56 5.14
CA LEU A 109 2.88 4.66 5.08
C LEU A 109 3.02 5.39 6.42
N LYS A 110 1.92 5.61 7.16
CA LYS A 110 1.99 6.18 8.52
C LYS A 110 2.85 5.34 9.46
N VAL A 111 2.69 4.02 9.45
CA VAL A 111 3.55 3.10 10.24
C VAL A 111 5.01 3.28 9.83
N ALA A 112 5.29 3.28 8.52
CA ALA A 112 6.66 3.41 8.00
C ALA A 112 7.31 4.74 8.40
N ILE A 113 6.59 5.86 8.30
CA ILE A 113 7.09 7.20 8.68
C ILE A 113 7.39 7.24 10.18
N ARG A 114 6.49 6.75 11.03
CA ARG A 114 6.69 6.76 12.49
C ARG A 114 7.86 5.89 12.92
N TYR A 115 8.01 4.72 12.28
CA TYR A 115 9.16 3.85 12.48
C TYR A 115 10.46 4.53 12.04
N ALA A 116 10.48 5.19 10.88
CA ALA A 116 11.64 5.94 10.39
C ALA A 116 12.03 7.10 11.32
N CYS A 117 11.05 7.74 11.96
CA CYS A 117 11.26 8.76 12.99
C CYS A 117 11.66 8.20 14.37
N ARG A 118 11.98 6.89 14.48
CA ARG A 118 12.39 6.20 15.71
C ARG A 118 11.37 6.30 16.85
N GLN A 119 10.08 6.38 16.52
CA GLN A 119 9.03 6.32 17.54
C GLN A 119 8.96 4.91 18.15
N GLN A 120 8.70 4.85 19.47
CA GLN A 120 8.54 3.57 20.16
C GLN A 120 7.32 2.80 19.66
N MET A 121 7.42 1.48 19.56
CA MET A 121 6.35 0.58 19.08
C MET A 121 5.01 0.80 19.79
N ILE A 122 5.03 0.98 21.11
CA ILE A 122 3.83 1.23 21.92
C ILE A 122 3.13 2.54 21.49
N SER A 123 3.90 3.57 21.17
CA SER A 123 3.39 4.86 20.69
C SER A 123 2.76 4.72 19.31
N ILE A 124 3.41 3.95 18.41
CA ILE A 124 2.90 3.66 17.06
C ILE A 124 1.57 2.91 17.17
N THR A 125 1.51 1.82 17.91
CA THR A 125 0.31 0.99 18.05
C THR A 125 -0.87 1.79 18.62
N LYS A 126 -0.64 2.63 19.64
CA LYS A 126 -1.68 3.51 20.21
C LYS A 126 -2.18 4.56 19.21
N SER A 127 -1.29 5.11 18.39
CA SER A 127 -1.65 6.19 17.46
C SER A 127 -2.42 5.75 16.22
N ILE A 128 -2.39 4.45 15.87
CA ILE A 128 -2.97 3.94 14.63
C ILE A 128 -4.12 2.95 14.90
N GLU A 129 -4.49 2.69 16.16
CA GLU A 129 -5.63 1.84 16.56
C GLU A 129 -5.63 0.42 15.94
N PHE A 130 -4.47 -0.08 15.50
CA PHE A 130 -4.34 -1.41 14.91
C PHE A 130 -3.70 -2.39 15.88
N SER A 131 -3.95 -3.68 15.66
CA SER A 131 -3.28 -4.72 16.45
C SER A 131 -1.76 -4.66 16.25
N GLU A 132 -1.01 -4.82 17.33
CA GLU A 132 0.45 -4.87 17.34
C GLU A 132 1.02 -5.83 16.29
N LYS A 133 0.36 -6.99 16.07
CA LYS A 133 0.75 -7.98 15.05
C LYS A 133 0.81 -7.40 13.64
N ILE A 134 -0.09 -6.48 13.29
CA ILE A 134 -0.13 -5.84 11.96
C ILE A 134 1.03 -4.84 11.84
N VAL A 135 1.26 -4.02 12.87
CA VAL A 135 2.38 -3.07 12.92
C VAL A 135 3.71 -3.80 12.81
N GLN A 136 3.87 -4.89 13.57
CA GLN A 136 5.07 -5.74 13.52
C GLN A 136 5.27 -6.38 12.14
N SER A 137 4.18 -6.83 11.49
CA SER A 137 4.24 -7.39 10.14
C SER A 137 4.79 -6.38 9.12
N ILE A 138 4.40 -5.11 9.22
CA ILE A 138 4.91 -4.02 8.37
C ILE A 138 6.39 -3.77 8.65
N ILE A 139 6.76 -3.64 9.93
CA ILE A 139 8.14 -3.32 10.33
C ILE A 139 9.10 -4.46 9.98
N ASN A 140 8.71 -5.72 10.21
CA ASN A 140 9.51 -6.87 9.80
C ASN A 140 9.79 -6.84 8.29
N LYS A 141 8.78 -6.51 7.48
CA LYS A 141 8.96 -6.39 6.03
C LYS A 141 9.89 -5.23 5.65
N LEU A 142 9.90 -4.14 6.41
CA LEU A 142 10.85 -3.02 6.23
C LEU A 142 12.28 -3.43 6.60
N VAL A 143 12.46 -4.06 7.77
CA VAL A 143 13.78 -4.49 8.27
C VAL A 143 14.41 -5.52 7.33
N LEU A 144 13.63 -6.44 6.77
CA LEU A 144 14.13 -7.42 5.79
C LEU A 144 14.64 -6.79 4.48
N LEU A 145 14.25 -5.54 4.19
CA LEU A 145 14.74 -4.80 3.02
C LEU A 145 15.99 -3.96 3.33
N MET A 146 16.30 -3.78 4.62
CA MET A 146 17.50 -3.05 5.01
C MET A 146 18.74 -3.96 4.86
N PRO A 147 19.88 -3.42 4.42
CA PRO A 147 21.13 -4.17 4.43
C PRO A 147 21.47 -4.59 5.85
N VAL A 148 22.10 -5.76 5.99
CA VAL A 148 22.61 -6.22 7.30
C VAL A 148 23.58 -5.15 7.81
N THR A 149 23.29 -4.61 8.99
CA THR A 149 24.20 -3.70 9.68
C THR A 149 25.42 -4.49 10.11
N ASP A 150 26.49 -4.39 9.33
CA ASP A 150 27.80 -4.90 9.71
C ASP A 150 28.51 -3.83 10.56
N PHE A 151 28.69 -4.12 11.84
CA PHE A 151 29.43 -3.28 12.79
C PHE A 151 30.90 -3.71 12.91
N SER A 152 31.39 -4.62 12.05
CA SER A 152 32.78 -5.10 12.06
C SER A 152 33.81 -3.97 12.05
N PHE A 153 33.48 -2.83 11.43
CA PHE A 153 34.34 -1.63 11.37
C PHE A 153 34.12 -0.61 12.50
N ASN A 154 33.16 -0.82 13.39
CA ASN A 154 32.81 0.11 14.48
C ASN A 154 33.34 -0.33 15.86
N CYS A 155 34.26 -1.29 15.90
CA CYS A 155 35.07 -1.51 17.09
C CYS A 155 35.85 -0.23 17.38
N LEU A 156 35.35 0.59 18.30
CA LEU A 156 36.15 1.59 19.00
C LEU A 156 37.37 0.84 19.52
N GLU A 157 38.54 1.09 18.91
CA GLU A 157 39.81 0.64 19.44
C GLU A 157 39.86 1.16 20.89
N THR A 158 39.64 0.25 21.83
CA THR A 158 39.94 0.48 23.24
C THR A 158 41.42 0.78 23.27
N ARG A 159 41.76 2.06 23.37
CA ARG A 159 43.11 2.55 23.63
C ARG A 159 43.59 1.81 24.88
N ASN A 160 44.48 0.85 24.69
CA ASN A 160 45.17 0.19 25.78
C ASN A 160 46.03 1.26 26.48
N LEU A 161 45.66 1.56 27.72
CA LEU A 161 46.44 2.34 28.68
C LEU A 161 47.63 1.51 29.17
#